data_AF-A0A7W0IQ23-F1
#
_entry.id   AF-A0A7W0IQ23-F1
#
_cell.length_a   1.000
_cell.length_b   1.000
_cell.length_c   1.000
_cell.angle_alpha   90.00
_cell.angle_beta   90.00
_cell.angle_gamma   90.00
#
_symmetry.space_group_name_H-M   'P 1'
#
loop_
_entity.id
_entity.type
_entity.pdbx_description
1 polymer ?
#
loop_
_entity_poly.entity_id
_entity_poly.type
_entity_poly.pdbx_seq_one_letter_code
_entity_poly.pdbx_strand_id
1 'polypeptide(L)'
;MSNESITNVEFYRHALGEEEQQGVLECLKGLFLTTGVQVAQFESGFSKYLGLPHSVGLNSCTAALHLALLALDIGPGDEVITTPMTFIATATAILHTGAKPVFVDVEQDTGLMDPEAVVAAITPATKAILPVHLYGHPCDMPAILKLASAYNLIVIEDACQAHGAAIDGRRVGSFGTGCFSFYPTKNMTTG
;
A
#
# COMPACT_ATOMS: atom_id res chain seq x y z
N MET A 1 41.05 20.79 -21.88
CA MET A 1 40.17 19.72 -21.38
C MET A 1 39.19 20.39 -20.44
N SER A 2 37.99 20.70 -20.96
CA SER A 2 36.93 21.40 -20.22
C SER A 2 36.42 20.50 -19.10
N ASN A 3 36.49 21.01 -17.88
CA ASN A 3 35.94 20.40 -16.68
C ASN A 3 34.42 20.61 -16.75
N GLU A 4 33.69 19.74 -17.45
CA GLU A 4 32.23 19.76 -17.41
C GLU A 4 31.80 19.40 -15.99
N SER A 5 31.17 20.35 -15.30
CA SER A 5 30.61 20.11 -13.97
C SER A 5 29.50 19.07 -14.11
N ILE A 6 29.73 17.86 -13.59
CA ILE A 6 28.69 16.83 -13.52
C ILE A 6 27.54 17.42 -12.69
N THR A 7 26.39 17.62 -13.32
CA THR A 7 25.18 17.99 -12.60
C THR A 7 24.68 16.73 -11.90
N ASN A 8 24.79 16.71 -10.57
CA ASN A 8 24.24 15.61 -9.78
C ASN A 8 22.72 15.81 -9.69
N VAL A 9 21.94 14.87 -10.19
CA VAL A 9 20.48 14.86 -10.10
C VAL A 9 20.10 13.76 -9.14
N GLU A 10 19.60 14.13 -7.96
CA GLU A 10 19.19 13.14 -6.97
C GLU A 10 17.93 12.41 -7.43
N PHE A 11 17.89 11.09 -7.21
CA PHE A 11 16.69 10.29 -7.47
C PHE A 11 15.49 10.74 -6.61
N TYR A 12 15.75 11.21 -5.39
CA TYR A 12 14.73 11.67 -4.46
C TYR A 12 15.28 12.72 -3.49
N ARG A 13 14.42 13.65 -3.07
CA ARG A 13 14.71 14.67 -2.06
C ARG A 13 13.52 14.81 -1.12
N HIS A 14 13.79 14.84 0.18
CA HIS A 14 12.77 15.07 1.19
C HIS A 14 12.23 16.51 1.16
N ALA A 15 10.92 16.66 1.33
CA ALA A 15 10.26 17.92 1.59
C ALA A 15 9.84 17.96 3.07
N LEU A 16 10.82 18.22 3.95
CA LEU A 16 10.59 18.38 5.40
C LEU A 16 10.93 19.82 5.79
N GLY A 17 9.94 20.57 6.24
CA GLY A 17 10.03 21.98 6.61
C GLY A 17 9.92 22.22 8.12
N GLU A 18 9.63 23.47 8.47
CA GLU A 18 9.45 23.90 9.86
C GLU A 18 8.26 23.20 10.54
N GLU A 19 7.18 22.90 9.80
CA GLU A 19 6.00 22.20 10.32
C GLU A 19 6.36 20.79 10.80
N GLU A 20 7.08 20.00 10.00
CA GLU A 20 7.50 18.66 10.40
C GLU A 20 8.50 18.71 11.57
N GLN A 21 9.44 19.65 11.55
CA GLN A 21 10.39 19.84 12.66
C GLN A 21 9.67 20.16 13.97
N GLN A 22 8.70 21.07 13.91
CA GLN A 22 7.91 21.46 15.06
C GLN A 22 7.07 20.29 15.58
N GLY A 23 6.45 19.51 14.69
CA GLY A 23 5.70 18.29 15.07
C GLY A 23 6.56 17.27 15.82
N VAL A 24 7.81 17.07 15.39
CA VAL A 24 8.78 16.21 16.10
C VAL A 24 9.13 16.80 17.48
N LEU A 25 9.42 18.11 17.55
CA LEU A 25 9.74 18.78 18.81
C LEU A 25 8.58 18.73 19.81
N GLU A 26 7.34 18.80 19.35
CA GLU A 26 6.14 18.66 20.18
C GLU A 26 6.02 17.25 20.76
N CYS A 27 6.29 16.21 19.97
CA CYS A 27 6.36 14.84 20.45
C CYS A 27 7.45 14.68 21.53
N LEU A 28 8.65 15.21 21.29
CA LEU A 28 9.77 15.15 22.24
C LEU A 28 9.52 15.89 23.56
N LYS A 29 8.72 16.97 23.53
CA LYS A 29 8.29 17.71 24.73
C LYS A 29 7.11 17.04 25.45
N GLY A 30 6.45 16.08 24.81
CA GLY A 30 5.30 15.37 25.33
C GLY A 30 5.65 14.30 26.37
N LEU A 31 4.61 13.62 26.87
CA LEU A 31 4.74 12.55 27.88
C LEU A 31 5.12 11.20 27.28
N PHE A 32 4.76 10.95 26.02
CA PHE A 32 4.95 9.67 25.34
C PHE A 32 5.72 9.88 24.04
N LEU A 33 6.75 9.07 23.83
CA LEU A 33 7.53 9.01 22.58
C LEU A 33 7.05 7.90 21.63
N THR A 34 6.13 7.05 22.10
CA THR A 34 5.50 5.97 21.32
C THR A 34 4.09 6.40 20.90
N THR A 35 3.21 5.44 20.56
CA THR A 35 1.81 5.69 20.23
C THR A 35 1.16 6.66 21.24
N GLY A 36 0.60 7.74 20.71
CA GLY A 36 0.07 8.85 21.50
C GLY A 36 -0.81 9.77 20.66
N VAL A 37 -1.02 11.00 21.13
CA VAL A 37 -1.95 11.95 20.53
C VAL A 37 -1.61 12.28 19.07
N GLN A 38 -0.32 12.37 18.71
CA GLN A 38 0.12 12.63 17.35
C GLN A 38 -0.29 11.51 16.39
N VAL A 39 -0.20 10.25 16.83
CA VAL A 39 -0.64 9.09 16.02
C VAL A 39 -2.16 9.14 15.81
N ALA A 40 -2.93 9.39 16.87
CA ALA A 40 -4.39 9.49 16.77
C ALA A 40 -4.86 10.65 15.86
N GLN A 41 -4.14 11.78 15.90
CA GLN A 41 -4.39 12.91 15.00
C GLN A 41 -4.08 12.57 13.55
N PHE A 42 -2.95 11.89 13.30
CA PHE A 42 -2.60 11.41 11.97
C PHE A 42 -3.63 10.42 11.44
N GLU A 43 -4.04 9.43 12.23
CA GLU A 43 -5.08 8.46 11.86
C GLU A 43 -6.41 9.16 11.51
N SER A 44 -6.85 10.10 12.34
CA SER A 44 -8.08 10.85 12.05
C SER A 44 -7.95 11.69 10.76
N GLY A 45 -6.80 12.35 10.55
CA GLY A 45 -6.53 13.15 9.37
C GLY A 45 -6.47 12.31 8.10
N PHE A 46 -5.81 11.16 8.16
CA PHE A 46 -5.63 10.25 7.04
C PHE A 46 -6.93 9.51 6.69
N SER A 47 -7.72 9.11 7.69
CA SER A 47 -9.09 8.59 7.48
C SER A 47 -9.95 9.60 6.72
N LYS A 48 -9.95 10.86 7.17
CA LYS A 48 -10.66 11.95 6.48
C LYS A 48 -10.13 12.21 5.07
N TYR A 49 -8.81 12.15 4.88
CA TYR A 49 -8.18 12.28 3.57
C TYR A 49 -8.62 11.19 2.59
N LEU A 50 -8.71 9.94 3.03
CA LEU A 50 -9.19 8.83 2.20
C LEU A 50 -10.72 8.78 2.06
N GLY A 51 -11.46 9.47 2.93
CA GLY A 51 -12.92 9.36 3.00
C GLY A 51 -13.39 8.04 3.63
N LEU A 52 -12.58 7.47 4.53
CA LEU A 52 -12.83 6.22 5.23
C LEU A 52 -13.14 6.47 6.71
N PRO A 53 -13.84 5.55 7.40
CA PRO A 53 -14.17 5.72 8.81
C PRO A 53 -12.95 5.57 9.73
N HIS A 54 -11.97 4.75 9.33
CA HIS A 54 -10.83 4.38 10.17
C HIS A 54 -9.55 4.21 9.35
N SER A 55 -8.42 4.44 10.01
CA SER A 55 -7.07 4.08 9.57
C SER A 55 -6.25 3.78 10.81
N VAL A 56 -5.27 2.88 10.70
CA VAL A 56 -4.41 2.46 11.82
C VAL A 56 -2.96 2.79 11.49
N GLY A 57 -2.32 3.57 12.35
CA GLY A 57 -0.91 3.94 12.25
C GLY A 57 -0.01 2.78 12.65
N LEU A 58 0.88 2.37 11.75
CA LEU A 58 1.83 1.27 11.95
C LEU A 58 3.24 1.71 11.58
N ASN A 59 4.23 0.89 11.96
CA ASN A 59 5.64 1.21 11.72
C ASN A 59 6.12 1.00 10.28
N SER A 60 5.35 0.33 9.43
CA SER A 60 5.71 0.05 8.03
C SER A 60 4.53 -0.48 7.22
N CYS A 61 4.61 -0.35 5.89
CA CYS A 61 3.65 -0.95 4.97
C CYS A 61 3.69 -2.49 5.01
N THR A 62 4.87 -3.09 5.25
CA THR A 62 4.99 -4.55 5.44
C THR A 62 4.18 -5.03 6.64
N ALA A 63 4.24 -4.30 7.77
CA ALA A 63 3.41 -4.59 8.93
C ALA A 63 1.92 -4.35 8.64
N ALA A 64 1.59 -3.31 7.87
CA ALA A 64 0.20 -3.03 7.45
C ALA A 64 -0.39 -4.16 6.60
N LEU A 65 0.33 -4.60 5.57
CA LEU A 65 -0.08 -5.71 4.70
C LEU A 65 -0.26 -7.00 5.51
N HIS A 66 0.72 -7.33 6.36
CA HIS A 66 0.65 -8.51 7.21
C HIS A 66 -0.54 -8.47 8.18
N LEU A 67 -0.76 -7.32 8.85
CA LEU A 67 -1.88 -7.15 9.76
C LEU A 67 -3.22 -7.20 9.04
N ALA A 68 -3.32 -6.58 7.85
CA ALA A 68 -4.53 -6.62 7.03
C ALA A 68 -4.89 -8.05 6.66
N LEU A 69 -3.92 -8.84 6.19
CA LEU A 69 -4.13 -10.25 5.86
C LEU A 69 -4.64 -11.06 7.08
N LEU A 70 -3.98 -10.92 8.24
CA LEU A 70 -4.40 -11.61 9.47
C LEU A 70 -5.77 -11.17 9.96
N ALA A 71 -6.09 -9.88 9.89
CA ALA A 71 -7.39 -9.33 10.30
C ALA A 71 -8.54 -9.78 9.40
N LEU A 72 -8.22 -10.27 8.20
CA LEU A 72 -9.15 -10.81 7.22
C LEU A 72 -9.15 -12.35 7.21
N ASP A 73 -8.63 -12.96 8.28
CA ASP A 73 -8.56 -14.41 8.51
C ASP A 73 -7.81 -15.19 7.42
N ILE A 74 -6.84 -14.56 6.74
CA ILE A 74 -5.99 -15.21 5.74
C ILE A 74 -4.83 -15.92 6.44
N GLY A 75 -4.64 -17.21 6.14
CA GLY A 75 -3.61 -18.02 6.79
C GLY A 75 -3.26 -19.31 6.05
N PRO A 76 -2.76 -20.34 6.77
CA PRO A 76 -2.30 -21.59 6.17
C PRO A 76 -3.38 -22.29 5.34
N GLY A 77 -3.04 -22.63 4.10
CA GLY A 77 -3.94 -23.28 3.15
C GLY A 77 -4.67 -22.33 2.20
N ASP A 78 -4.62 -21.02 2.47
CA ASP A 78 -5.20 -20.01 1.59
C ASP A 78 -4.22 -19.58 0.49
N GLU A 79 -4.78 -19.17 -0.65
CA GLU A 79 -4.06 -18.54 -1.76
C GLU A 79 -4.44 -17.06 -1.87
N VAL A 80 -3.44 -16.19 -2.03
CA VAL A 80 -3.61 -14.76 -2.29
C VAL A 80 -3.00 -14.42 -3.64
N ILE A 81 -3.83 -13.95 -4.57
CA ILE A 81 -3.39 -13.56 -5.91
C ILE A 81 -2.70 -12.20 -5.84
N THR A 82 -1.48 -12.10 -6.35
CA THR A 82 -0.74 -10.83 -6.50
C THR A 82 0.14 -10.89 -7.76
N THR A 83 0.98 -9.89 -8.01
CA THR A 83 1.88 -9.84 -9.16
C THR A 83 3.35 -9.94 -8.71
N PRO A 84 4.26 -10.56 -9.50
CA PRO A 84 5.69 -10.50 -9.25
C PRO A 84 6.29 -9.12 -9.62
N MET A 85 5.55 -8.30 -10.39
CA MET A 85 5.89 -6.91 -10.69
C MET A 85 5.50 -6.01 -9.51
N THR A 86 6.19 -6.18 -8.39
CA THR A 86 5.97 -5.41 -7.15
C THR A 86 7.25 -5.38 -6.30
N PHE A 87 7.22 -4.68 -5.17
CA PHE A 87 8.23 -4.81 -4.14
C PHE A 87 8.00 -6.06 -3.27
N ILE A 88 9.07 -6.73 -2.86
CA ILE A 88 9.01 -8.04 -2.17
C ILE A 88 8.12 -8.08 -0.92
N ALA A 89 7.92 -6.93 -0.26
CA ALA A 89 7.07 -6.83 0.94
C ALA A 89 5.65 -7.38 0.70
N THR A 90 5.07 -7.20 -0.49
CA THR A 90 3.73 -7.70 -0.84
C THR A 90 3.65 -9.22 -0.70
N ALA A 91 4.56 -9.96 -1.36
CA ALA A 91 4.59 -11.42 -1.32
C ALA A 91 5.02 -11.95 0.05
N THR A 92 5.99 -11.30 0.69
CA THR A 92 6.48 -11.72 2.01
C THR A 92 5.42 -11.54 3.10
N ALA A 93 4.58 -10.50 3.03
CA ALA A 93 3.46 -10.35 3.96
C ALA A 93 2.46 -11.50 3.86
N ILE A 94 2.17 -11.97 2.64
CA ILE A 94 1.34 -13.17 2.40
C ILE A 94 2.01 -14.40 3.03
N LEU A 95 3.29 -14.64 2.75
CA LEU A 95 4.03 -15.77 3.29
C LEU A 95 4.08 -15.77 4.83
N HIS A 96 4.18 -14.60 5.47
CA HIS A 96 4.22 -14.49 6.93
C HIS A 96 2.92 -14.95 7.62
N THR A 97 1.78 -14.89 6.93
CA THR A 97 0.52 -15.48 7.44
C THR A 97 0.48 -17.01 7.35
N GLY A 98 1.39 -17.62 6.59
CA GLY A 98 1.35 -19.02 6.20
C GLY A 98 0.53 -19.31 4.93
N ALA A 99 -0.11 -18.29 4.35
CA ALA A 99 -0.77 -18.37 3.04
C ALA A 99 0.24 -18.44 1.89
N LYS A 100 -0.23 -18.82 0.71
CA LYS A 100 0.57 -18.95 -0.51
C LYS A 100 0.31 -17.76 -1.47
N PRO A 101 1.34 -16.99 -1.86
CA PRO A 101 1.19 -16.03 -2.95
C PRO A 101 1.04 -16.79 -4.29
N VAL A 102 0.03 -16.39 -5.07
CA VAL A 102 -0.18 -16.86 -6.44
C VAL A 102 0.10 -15.69 -7.37
N PHE A 103 1.13 -15.83 -8.19
CA PHE A 103 1.57 -14.77 -9.09
C PHE A 103 0.79 -14.80 -10.40
N VAL A 104 0.26 -13.64 -10.80
CA VAL A 104 -0.33 -13.38 -12.11
C VAL A 104 0.48 -12.32 -12.85
N ASP A 105 0.40 -12.37 -14.17
CA ASP A 105 1.11 -11.44 -15.03
C ASP A 105 0.48 -10.02 -14.98
N VAL A 106 1.14 -9.09 -15.65
CA VAL A 106 0.73 -7.69 -15.75
C VAL A 106 0.39 -7.30 -17.17
N GLU A 107 -0.43 -6.26 -17.31
CA GLU A 107 -0.66 -5.66 -18.62
C GLU A 107 0.65 -5.01 -19.13
N GLN A 108 0.95 -5.22 -20.41
CA GLN A 108 2.20 -4.74 -21.02
C GLN A 108 2.36 -3.21 -20.93
N ASP A 109 1.26 -2.46 -21.06
CA ASP A 109 1.28 -1.00 -21.16
C ASP A 109 1.37 -0.31 -19.80
N THR A 110 0.82 -0.92 -18.75
CA THR A 110 0.72 -0.31 -17.42
C THR A 110 1.72 -0.91 -16.43
N GLY A 111 2.13 -2.17 -16.64
CA GLY A 111 2.87 -2.94 -15.65
C GLY A 111 2.06 -3.25 -14.39
N LEU A 112 0.73 -3.08 -14.43
CA LEU A 112 -0.19 -3.37 -13.33
C LEU A 112 -0.85 -4.73 -13.54
N MET A 113 -1.34 -5.33 -12.45
CA MET A 113 -2.02 -6.63 -12.46
C MET A 113 -3.09 -6.71 -13.55
N ASP A 114 -2.96 -7.71 -14.43
CA ASP A 114 -3.94 -7.99 -15.48
C ASP A 114 -5.17 -8.72 -14.89
N PRO A 115 -6.38 -8.12 -14.94
CA PRO A 115 -7.59 -8.77 -14.46
C PRO A 115 -7.93 -10.09 -15.18
N GLU A 116 -7.57 -10.26 -16.45
CA GLU A 116 -7.80 -11.52 -17.16
C GLU A 116 -6.91 -12.65 -16.63
N ALA A 117 -5.64 -12.34 -16.35
CA ALA A 117 -4.71 -13.28 -15.71
C ALA A 117 -5.17 -13.69 -14.30
N VAL A 118 -5.84 -12.79 -13.56
CA VAL A 118 -6.46 -13.11 -12.25
C VAL A 118 -7.50 -14.22 -12.40
N VAL A 119 -8.40 -14.14 -13.38
CA VAL A 119 -9.46 -15.14 -13.60
C VAL A 119 -8.87 -16.54 -13.77
N ALA A 120 -7.79 -16.66 -14.54
CA ALA A 120 -7.13 -17.94 -14.81
C ALA A 120 -6.43 -18.55 -13.58
N ALA A 121 -6.09 -17.72 -12.59
CA ALA A 121 -5.35 -18.14 -11.40
C ALA A 121 -6.25 -18.51 -10.21
N ILE A 122 -7.56 -18.26 -10.29
CA ILE A 122 -8.49 -18.56 -9.20
C ILE A 122 -8.64 -20.08 -9.02
N THR A 123 -8.51 -20.52 -7.77
CA THR A 123 -8.71 -21.90 -7.31
C THR A 123 -9.70 -21.92 -6.13
N PRO A 124 -10.17 -23.10 -5.69
CA PRO A 124 -10.96 -23.20 -4.46
C PRO A 124 -10.23 -22.72 -3.19
N ALA A 125 -8.90 -22.61 -3.22
CA ALA A 125 -8.09 -22.10 -2.13
C ALA A 125 -7.92 -20.56 -2.17
N THR A 126 -8.27 -19.91 -3.28
CA THR A 126 -8.14 -18.45 -3.41
C THR A 126 -9.06 -17.73 -2.43
N LYS A 127 -8.49 -16.86 -1.60
CA LYS A 127 -9.23 -16.03 -0.63
C LYS A 127 -9.20 -14.56 -0.96
N ALA A 128 -8.12 -14.08 -1.55
CA ALA A 128 -7.93 -12.66 -1.75
C ALA A 128 -7.19 -12.33 -3.05
N ILE A 129 -7.45 -11.12 -3.54
CA ILE A 129 -6.67 -10.45 -4.57
C ILE A 129 -5.96 -9.26 -3.89
N LEU A 130 -4.66 -9.19 -4.08
CA LEU A 130 -3.80 -8.15 -3.51
C LEU A 130 -3.13 -7.35 -4.66
N PRO A 131 -3.86 -6.40 -5.28
CA PRO A 131 -3.30 -5.53 -6.31
C PRO A 131 -2.29 -4.52 -5.74
N VAL A 132 -1.35 -4.09 -6.58
CA VAL A 132 -0.32 -3.12 -6.23
C VAL A 132 -0.45 -1.91 -7.15
N HIS A 133 -0.73 -0.75 -6.58
CA HIS A 133 -0.80 0.51 -7.31
C HIS A 133 0.60 1.06 -7.56
N LEU A 134 1.26 0.48 -8.57
CA LEU A 134 2.67 0.69 -8.85
C LEU A 134 2.91 2.11 -9.40
N TYR A 135 3.97 2.77 -8.93
CA TYR A 135 4.41 4.09 -9.39
C TYR A 135 3.34 5.21 -9.34
N GLY A 136 2.33 5.04 -8.49
CA GLY A 136 1.23 5.99 -8.35
C GLY A 136 0.08 5.79 -9.33
N HIS A 137 0.14 4.76 -10.17
CA HIS A 137 -0.92 4.40 -11.10
C HIS A 137 -1.90 3.41 -10.43
N PRO A 138 -3.19 3.75 -10.28
CA PRO A 138 -4.20 2.80 -9.81
C PRO A 138 -4.33 1.61 -10.76
N CYS A 139 -4.48 0.40 -10.21
CA CYS A 139 -4.91 -0.77 -10.98
C CYS A 139 -6.34 -0.56 -11.50
N ASP A 140 -6.79 -1.38 -12.45
CA ASP A 140 -8.21 -1.43 -12.83
C ASP A 140 -9.07 -2.00 -11.68
N MET A 141 -9.31 -1.17 -10.68
CA MET A 141 -10.11 -1.52 -9.52
C MET A 141 -11.57 -1.83 -9.88
N PRO A 142 -12.24 -1.15 -10.84
CA PRO A 142 -13.53 -1.59 -11.33
C PRO A 142 -13.55 -3.06 -11.78
N ALA A 143 -12.56 -3.49 -12.58
CA ALA A 143 -12.46 -4.88 -13.03
C ALA A 143 -12.14 -5.82 -11.86
N ILE A 144 -11.17 -5.49 -11.01
CA ILE A 144 -10.77 -6.31 -9.86
C ILE A 144 -11.93 -6.50 -8.89
N LEU A 145 -12.69 -5.44 -8.56
CA LEU A 145 -13.84 -5.52 -7.67
C LEU A 145 -14.98 -6.36 -8.26
N LYS A 146 -15.19 -6.28 -9.58
CA LYS A 146 -16.15 -7.15 -10.27
C LYS A 146 -15.76 -8.62 -10.14
N LEU A 147 -14.48 -8.95 -10.30
CA LEU A 147 -13.97 -10.31 -10.09
C LEU A 147 -14.10 -10.74 -8.65
N ALA A 148 -13.66 -9.90 -7.70
CA ALA A 148 -13.75 -10.18 -6.28
C ALA A 148 -15.20 -10.47 -5.85
N SER A 149 -16.16 -9.68 -6.34
CA SER A 149 -17.58 -9.93 -6.09
C SER A 149 -18.09 -11.22 -6.73
N ALA A 150 -17.66 -11.55 -7.95
CA ALA A 150 -18.14 -12.75 -8.67
C ALA A 150 -17.65 -14.05 -8.02
N TYR A 151 -16.45 -14.03 -7.43
CA TYR A 151 -15.80 -15.20 -6.84
C TYR A 151 -15.77 -15.16 -5.30
N ASN A 152 -16.43 -14.18 -4.68
CA ASN A 152 -16.44 -13.97 -3.23
C ASN A 152 -15.03 -13.89 -2.62
N LEU A 153 -14.17 -13.09 -3.24
CA LEU A 153 -12.78 -12.86 -2.81
C LEU A 153 -12.66 -11.51 -2.09
N ILE A 154 -11.70 -11.46 -1.17
CA ILE A 154 -11.33 -10.24 -0.45
C ILE A 154 -10.37 -9.40 -1.31
N VAL A 155 -10.42 -8.08 -1.18
CA VAL A 155 -9.47 -7.16 -1.83
C VAL A 155 -8.65 -6.42 -0.78
N ILE A 156 -7.33 -6.51 -0.90
CA ILE A 156 -6.35 -5.79 -0.06
C ILE A 156 -5.47 -4.98 -0.99
N GLU A 157 -5.47 -3.66 -0.86
CA GLU A 157 -4.72 -2.79 -1.77
C GLU A 157 -3.32 -2.52 -1.20
N ASP A 158 -2.29 -2.84 -1.96
CA ASP A 158 -0.95 -2.27 -1.75
C ASP A 158 -0.91 -0.90 -2.45
N ALA A 159 -1.14 0.15 -1.67
CA ALA A 159 -1.12 1.54 -2.10
C ALA A 159 0.18 2.24 -1.69
N CYS A 160 1.25 1.49 -1.37
CA CYS A 160 2.49 2.06 -0.82
C CYS A 160 3.15 3.10 -1.76
N GLN A 161 2.80 3.15 -3.05
CA GLN A 161 3.36 4.10 -4.04
C GLN A 161 2.32 5.08 -4.61
N ALA A 162 1.09 5.08 -4.10
CA ALA A 162 -0.04 5.75 -4.74
C ALA A 162 -0.82 6.66 -3.79
N HIS A 163 -0.11 7.35 -2.90
CA HIS A 163 -0.69 8.34 -1.99
C HIS A 163 -1.45 9.41 -2.80
N GLY A 164 -2.78 9.41 -2.65
CA GLY A 164 -3.66 10.39 -3.30
C GLY A 164 -4.10 10.04 -4.73
N ALA A 165 -3.61 8.95 -5.32
CA ALA A 165 -4.13 8.47 -6.59
C ALA A 165 -5.61 8.10 -6.45
N ALA A 166 -6.39 8.30 -7.51
CA ALA A 166 -7.84 8.11 -7.47
C ALA A 166 -8.39 7.67 -8.83
N ILE A 167 -9.51 6.94 -8.77
CA ILE A 167 -10.33 6.60 -9.94
C ILE A 167 -11.69 7.24 -9.69
N ASP A 168 -12.14 8.10 -10.62
CA ASP A 168 -13.41 8.82 -10.55
C ASP A 168 -13.67 9.52 -9.20
N GLY A 169 -12.60 10.10 -8.62
CA GLY A 169 -12.65 10.81 -7.35
C GLY A 169 -12.59 9.92 -6.10
N ARG A 170 -12.67 8.58 -6.23
CA ARG A 170 -12.44 7.64 -5.13
C ARG A 170 -10.95 7.31 -5.05
N ARG A 171 -10.32 7.60 -3.91
CA ARG A 171 -8.89 7.38 -3.69
C ARG A 171 -8.57 5.89 -3.58
N VAL A 172 -7.40 5.48 -4.08
CA VAL A 172 -6.88 4.13 -3.84
C VAL A 172 -6.64 3.89 -2.35
N GLY A 173 -6.63 2.62 -1.95
CA GLY A 173 -6.65 2.20 -0.55
C GLY A 173 -8.02 2.34 0.13
N SER A 174 -9.06 2.73 -0.63
CA SER A 174 -10.45 2.80 -0.15
C SER A 174 -11.38 1.84 -0.87
N PHE A 175 -10.90 1.08 -1.87
CA PHE A 175 -11.70 0.11 -2.62
C PHE A 175 -11.83 -1.24 -1.89
N GLY A 176 -10.82 -1.59 -1.08
CA GLY A 176 -10.80 -2.69 -0.12
C GLY A 176 -10.10 -2.29 1.17
N THR A 177 -9.27 -3.16 1.74
CA THR A 177 -8.38 -2.79 2.86
C THR A 177 -7.07 -2.23 2.32
N GLY A 178 -6.87 -0.92 2.42
CA GLY A 178 -5.69 -0.23 1.90
C GLY A 178 -4.49 -0.21 2.85
N CYS A 179 -3.31 -0.51 2.31
CA CYS A 179 -2.03 -0.44 3.01
C CYS A 179 -1.13 0.63 2.38
N PHE A 180 -0.58 1.52 3.21
CA PHE A 180 0.25 2.65 2.78
C PHE A 180 1.65 2.60 3.42
N SER A 181 2.61 3.21 2.73
CA SER A 181 4.00 3.30 3.19
C SER A 181 4.38 4.75 3.37
N PHE A 182 4.86 5.08 4.55
CA PHE A 182 5.45 6.39 4.83
C PHE A 182 6.98 6.30 4.95
N TYR A 183 7.59 5.37 4.20
CA TYR A 183 9.06 5.20 4.13
C TYR A 183 9.72 6.45 3.49
N PRO A 184 11.01 6.75 3.76
CA PRO A 184 11.67 7.99 3.37
C PRO A 184 11.45 8.45 1.93
N THR A 185 11.46 7.51 0.98
CA THR A 185 11.36 7.79 -0.46
C THR A 185 9.93 7.82 -1.00
N LYS A 186 8.90 7.75 -0.15
CA LYS A 186 7.49 7.80 -0.56
C LYS A 186 7.00 9.25 -0.66
N ASN A 187 5.90 9.46 -1.38
CA ASN A 187 5.30 10.79 -1.60
C ASN A 187 4.95 11.51 -0.28
N MET A 188 4.61 10.76 0.76
CA MET A 188 4.45 11.22 2.14
C MET A 188 5.33 10.34 3.03
N THR A 189 6.05 10.91 4.00
CA THR A 189 7.03 10.17 4.80
C THR A 189 6.90 10.48 6.29
N THR A 190 7.16 9.46 7.11
CA THR A 190 7.34 9.55 8.57
C THR A 190 8.67 8.94 9.03
N GLY A 191 9.54 8.54 8.08
CA GLY A 191 10.86 7.96 8.36
C GLY A 191 11.01 6.51 7.94
#